data_AF-A0A1Y5TZY8-F1
#
_entry.id   AF-A0A1Y5TZY8-F1
#
_cell.length_a   1.000
_cell.length_b   1.000
_cell.length_c   1.000
_cell.angle_alpha   90.00
_cell.angle_beta   90.00
_cell.angle_gamma   90.00
#
_symmetry.space_group_name_H-M   'P 1'
#
loop_
_entity.id
_entity.type
_entity.pdbx_description
1 polymer ?
#
loop_
_entity_poly.entity_id
_entity_poly.type
_entity_poly.pdbx_seq_one_letter_code
_entity_poly.pdbx_strand_id
1 'polypeptide(L)'
;MRKTIWSTLAVIVIFMIWYLTADRNTPFTGNARVKAVATQIVPQVTGTVTEVLVENGQIVEAGDVLVRIDRRPYEIAKAKAEADLEAATQDVGASSAEVSAAQAKLARAQSDLDTMRIQSERVFALEKKGLVPISQADNARGQLAESVANFENAQADLEKAKQRLGQEGTDNPKIQRALADLSNAELDLEWTELKAPATGVVSNLLIAPGTYARSGQDLLTFLDATDLWIEAYFTENNLGNAQVGSPVEVVLDMHPGRVVPGVIESFSSAVSISGGDQPGELASPPSTKGFLREPERFPVRIILPGYEAGNAEDDLRFQLNGQADVIMYLGDGGLLNMVGRAYIRLVSIMTYAY
;
A
#
# COMPACT_ATOMS: atom_id res chain seq x y z
N MET A 1 -1.42 -27.35 70.60
CA MET A 1 -0.72 -26.18 70.03
C MET A 1 0.40 -26.54 69.06
N ARG A 2 1.39 -27.38 69.40
CA ARG A 2 2.42 -27.77 68.41
C ARG A 2 1.83 -28.44 67.16
N LYS A 3 0.96 -29.45 67.29
CA LYS A 3 0.36 -30.14 66.13
C LYS A 3 -0.45 -29.22 65.20
N THR A 4 -1.17 -28.24 65.77
CA THR A 4 -1.96 -27.26 65.00
C THR A 4 -1.09 -26.25 64.27
N ILE A 5 0.04 -25.83 64.86
CA ILE A 5 1.02 -24.96 64.21
C ILE A 5 1.69 -25.68 63.03
N TRP A 6 2.06 -26.96 63.20
CA TRP A 6 2.65 -27.75 62.12
C TRP A 6 1.64 -28.03 61.00
N SER A 7 0.36 -28.25 61.30
CA SER A 7 -0.67 -28.41 60.26
C SER A 7 -0.95 -27.11 59.50
N THR A 8 -1.02 -25.97 60.19
CA THR A 8 -1.20 -24.67 59.50
C THR A 8 0.00 -24.33 58.64
N LEU A 9 1.21 -24.61 59.12
CA LEU A 9 2.45 -24.35 58.37
C LEU A 9 2.57 -25.29 57.17
N ALA A 10 2.16 -26.57 57.30
CA ALA A 10 2.05 -27.49 56.18
C ALA A 10 1.05 -27.01 55.11
N VAL A 11 -0.12 -26.50 55.53
CA VAL A 11 -1.12 -25.93 54.59
C VAL A 11 -0.56 -24.70 53.87
N ILE A 12 0.13 -23.81 54.58
CA ILE A 12 0.76 -22.62 53.97
C ILE A 12 1.82 -23.04 52.95
N VAL A 13 2.68 -24.02 53.29
CA VAL A 13 3.71 -24.51 52.37
C VAL A 13 3.09 -25.19 51.15
N ILE A 14 2.04 -25.99 51.32
CA ILE A 14 1.32 -26.61 50.20
C ILE A 14 0.69 -25.54 49.30
N PHE A 15 0.07 -24.51 49.89
CA PHE A 15 -0.53 -23.41 49.14
C PHE A 15 0.53 -22.58 48.41
N MET A 16 1.69 -22.36 49.03
CA MET A 16 2.84 -21.67 48.42
C MET A 16 3.42 -22.46 47.25
N ILE A 17 3.60 -23.78 47.40
CA ILE A 17 4.06 -24.66 46.32
C ILE A 17 3.03 -24.67 45.19
N TRP A 18 1.75 -24.77 45.52
CA TRP A 18 0.66 -24.72 44.54
C TRP A 18 0.65 -23.39 43.79
N TYR A 19 0.74 -22.25 44.48
CA TYR A 19 0.79 -20.92 43.88
C TYR A 19 1.98 -20.77 42.92
N LEU A 20 3.20 -21.14 43.36
CA LEU A 20 4.40 -21.08 42.53
C LEU A 20 4.32 -22.00 41.30
N THR A 21 3.68 -23.16 41.44
CA THR A 21 3.53 -24.12 40.34
C THR A 21 2.42 -23.69 39.37
N ALA A 22 1.32 -23.13 39.89
CA ALA A 22 0.22 -22.61 39.09
C ALA A 22 0.63 -21.37 38.29
N ASP A 23 1.42 -20.47 38.89
CA ASP A 23 1.93 -19.27 38.23
C ASP A 23 2.83 -19.61 37.03
N ARG A 24 3.52 -20.77 37.06
CA ARG A 24 4.40 -21.21 35.97
C ARG A 24 3.71 -22.11 34.93
N ASN A 25 2.76 -22.93 35.35
CA ASN A 25 2.17 -23.97 34.49
C ASN A 25 0.77 -23.61 33.98
N THR A 26 0.02 -22.79 34.72
CA THR A 26 -1.31 -22.32 34.35
C THR A 26 -1.45 -20.82 34.62
N PRO A 27 -0.62 -19.97 33.99
CA PRO A 27 -0.63 -18.54 34.24
C PRO A 27 -1.93 -17.91 33.76
N PHE A 28 -2.44 -16.97 34.55
CA PHE A 28 -3.67 -16.20 34.29
C PHE A 28 -3.35 -14.71 34.26
N THR A 29 -3.97 -13.98 33.35
CA THR A 29 -3.93 -12.51 33.31
C THR A 29 -5.28 -11.95 32.89
N GLY A 30 -5.77 -10.95 33.61
CA GLY A 30 -6.90 -10.12 33.19
C GLY A 30 -6.47 -8.84 32.49
N ASN A 31 -5.17 -8.67 32.24
CA ASN A 31 -4.66 -7.57 31.43
C ASN A 31 -4.48 -8.06 30.01
N ALA A 32 -5.59 -8.29 29.31
CA ALA A 32 -5.59 -8.58 27.89
C ALA A 32 -6.62 -7.70 27.17
N ARG A 33 -6.31 -7.36 25.92
CA ARG A 33 -7.18 -6.52 25.09
C ARG A 33 -7.29 -7.04 23.67
N VAL A 34 -8.46 -6.84 23.07
CA VAL A 34 -8.68 -7.10 21.64
C VAL A 34 -8.02 -5.99 20.82
N LYS A 35 -7.19 -6.37 19.86
CA LYS A 35 -6.44 -5.49 18.95
C LYS A 35 -6.72 -5.88 17.50
N ALA A 36 -6.55 -4.91 16.61
CA ALA A 36 -6.63 -5.07 15.16
C ALA A 36 -5.54 -4.24 14.48
N VAL A 37 -5.27 -4.57 13.22
CA VAL A 37 -4.41 -3.74 12.38
C VAL A 37 -5.13 -2.43 12.09
N ALA A 38 -4.52 -1.32 12.53
CA ALA A 38 -5.00 0.02 12.25
C ALA A 38 -4.21 0.61 11.08
N THR A 39 -4.91 1.00 10.02
CA THR A 39 -4.35 1.71 8.87
C THR A 39 -4.92 3.12 8.82
N GLN A 40 -4.05 4.11 8.73
CA GLN A 40 -4.48 5.50 8.54
C GLN A 40 -4.85 5.70 7.07
N ILE A 41 -6.07 6.16 6.81
CA ILE A 41 -6.51 6.48 5.47
C ILE A 41 -6.18 7.94 5.21
N VAL A 42 -5.26 8.14 4.27
CA VAL A 42 -4.74 9.45 3.85
C VAL A 42 -5.14 9.71 2.39
N PRO A 43 -5.47 10.96 2.03
CA PRO A 43 -5.74 11.33 0.66
C PRO A 43 -4.42 11.42 -0.11
N GLN A 44 -4.43 10.99 -1.36
CA GLN A 44 -3.26 11.18 -2.25
C GLN A 44 -3.30 12.55 -2.95
N VAL A 45 -4.49 13.11 -3.12
CA VAL A 45 -4.73 14.41 -3.75
C VAL A 45 -5.29 15.43 -2.75
N THR A 46 -5.09 16.72 -3.03
CA THR A 46 -5.49 17.80 -2.11
C THR A 46 -6.75 18.49 -2.61
N GLY A 47 -7.75 18.67 -1.74
CA GLY A 47 -8.96 19.39 -2.12
C GLY A 47 -9.96 19.51 -0.97
N THR A 48 -11.13 20.05 -1.28
CA THR A 48 -12.21 20.17 -0.30
C THR A 48 -13.03 18.88 -0.29
N VAL A 49 -13.28 18.33 0.89
CA VAL A 49 -14.17 17.19 1.09
C VAL A 49 -15.60 17.61 0.77
N THR A 50 -16.22 16.98 -0.21
CA THR A 50 -17.62 17.24 -0.60
C THR A 50 -18.58 16.39 0.19
N GLU A 51 -18.24 15.11 0.40
CA GLU A 51 -19.09 14.12 1.03
C GLU A 51 -18.26 13.20 1.93
N VAL A 52 -18.83 12.85 3.08
CA VAL A 52 -18.35 11.79 3.97
C VAL A 52 -19.46 10.74 3.99
N LEU A 53 -19.19 9.56 3.45
CA LEU A 53 -20.20 8.51 3.19
C LEU A 53 -20.22 7.44 4.29
N VAL A 54 -19.44 7.64 5.35
CA VAL A 54 -19.27 6.67 6.43
C VAL A 54 -19.41 7.34 7.78
N GLU A 55 -19.80 6.55 8.77
CA GLU A 55 -19.90 6.94 10.17
C GLU A 55 -18.86 6.21 11.03
N ASN A 56 -18.56 6.76 12.20
CA ASN A 56 -17.65 6.14 13.15
C ASN A 56 -18.27 4.84 13.70
N GLY A 57 -17.55 3.73 13.61
CA GLY A 57 -18.02 2.39 13.98
C GLY A 57 -18.76 1.64 12.85
N GLN A 58 -18.91 2.24 11.67
CA GLN A 58 -19.54 1.58 10.53
C GLN A 58 -18.63 0.51 9.92
N ILE A 59 -19.23 -0.64 9.58
CA ILE A 59 -18.58 -1.70 8.79
C ILE A 59 -18.67 -1.33 7.31
N VAL A 60 -17.55 -1.44 6.61
CA VAL A 60 -17.42 -1.19 5.18
C VAL A 60 -16.74 -2.37 4.51
N GLU A 61 -17.08 -2.62 3.25
CA GLU A 61 -16.45 -3.64 2.41
C GLU A 61 -15.27 -3.07 1.63
N ALA A 62 -14.39 -3.95 1.15
CA ALA A 62 -13.27 -3.55 0.32
C ALA A 62 -13.75 -2.81 -0.94
N GLY A 63 -13.22 -1.60 -1.18
CA GLY A 63 -13.58 -0.76 -2.31
C GLY A 63 -14.70 0.25 -2.05
N ASP A 64 -15.39 0.19 -0.91
CA ASP A 64 -16.41 1.17 -0.54
C ASP A 64 -15.81 2.57 -0.44
N VAL A 65 -16.51 3.56 -0.99
CA VAL A 65 -16.08 4.97 -0.95
C VAL A 65 -16.37 5.52 0.45
N LEU A 66 -15.32 5.93 1.14
CA LEU A 66 -15.37 6.50 2.48
C LEU A 66 -15.59 8.02 2.43
N VAL A 67 -14.82 8.69 1.58
CA VAL A 67 -14.75 10.14 1.49
C VAL A 67 -14.60 10.55 0.04
N ARG A 68 -15.30 11.61 -0.36
CA ARG A 68 -15.13 12.24 -1.67
C ARG A 68 -14.52 13.63 -1.54
N ILE A 69 -13.50 13.87 -2.34
CA ILE A 69 -12.91 15.19 -2.58
C ILE A 69 -13.57 15.80 -3.82
N ASP A 70 -13.66 17.13 -3.88
CA ASP A 70 -14.18 17.86 -5.05
C ASP A 70 -13.46 17.44 -6.34
N ARG A 71 -14.20 16.78 -7.22
CA ARG A 71 -13.72 16.18 -8.47
C ARG A 71 -13.53 17.19 -9.59
N ARG A 72 -14.21 18.35 -9.52
CA ARG A 72 -14.30 19.29 -10.65
C ARG A 72 -12.93 19.77 -11.15
N PRO A 73 -11.96 20.14 -10.30
CA PRO A 73 -10.64 20.54 -10.77
C PRO A 73 -9.91 19.40 -11.50
N TYR A 74 -10.10 18.16 -11.05
CA TYR A 74 -9.48 16.96 -11.62
C TYR A 74 -10.14 16.52 -12.92
N GLU A 75 -11.46 16.65 -13.04
CA GLU A 75 -12.18 16.44 -14.30
C GLU A 75 -11.73 17.45 -15.37
N ILE A 76 -11.53 18.71 -14.99
CA ILE A 76 -10.99 19.74 -15.89
C ILE A 76 -9.54 19.41 -16.27
N ALA A 77 -8.72 18.95 -15.32
CA ALA A 77 -7.34 18.55 -15.61
C ALA A 77 -7.28 17.35 -16.56
N LYS A 78 -8.14 16.35 -16.38
CA LYS A 78 -8.31 15.22 -17.30
C LYS A 78 -8.70 15.70 -18.69
N ALA A 79 -9.75 16.52 -18.80
CA ALA A 79 -10.22 17.04 -20.08
C ALA A 79 -9.14 17.86 -20.81
N LYS A 80 -8.31 18.61 -20.07
CA LYS A 80 -7.15 19.30 -20.62
C LYS A 80 -6.10 18.31 -21.16
N ALA A 81 -5.77 17.27 -20.40
CA ALA A 81 -4.80 16.27 -20.82
C ALA A 81 -5.28 15.47 -22.04
N GLU A 82 -6.60 15.18 -22.14
CA GLU A 82 -7.21 14.58 -23.33
C GLU A 82 -7.04 15.49 -24.57
N ALA A 83 -7.27 16.80 -24.41
CA ALA A 83 -7.07 17.77 -25.49
C ALA A 83 -5.59 17.89 -25.89
N ASP A 84 -4.66 17.85 -24.93
CA ASP A 84 -3.22 17.88 -25.19
C ASP A 84 -2.76 16.60 -25.94
N LEU A 85 -3.35 15.43 -25.65
CA LEU A 85 -3.13 14.20 -26.40
C LEU A 85 -3.66 14.29 -27.83
N GLU A 86 -4.84 14.86 -28.01
CA GLU A 86 -5.39 15.10 -29.34
C GLU A 86 -4.47 16.03 -30.16
N ALA A 87 -4.01 17.13 -29.55
CA ALA A 87 -3.08 18.06 -30.20
C ALA A 87 -1.75 17.37 -30.57
N ALA A 88 -1.19 16.56 -29.67
CA ALA A 88 0.03 15.79 -29.96
C ALA A 88 -0.18 14.79 -31.11
N THR A 89 -1.35 14.16 -31.19
CA THR A 89 -1.71 13.24 -32.26
C THR A 89 -1.85 13.96 -33.60
N GLN A 90 -2.50 15.13 -33.61
CA GLN A 90 -2.63 15.98 -34.79
C GLN A 90 -1.26 16.48 -35.29
N ASP A 91 -0.36 16.86 -34.39
CA ASP A 91 1.02 17.27 -34.72
C ASP A 91 1.84 16.15 -35.39
N VAL A 92 1.70 14.92 -34.90
CA VAL A 92 2.34 13.73 -35.52
C VAL A 92 1.72 13.45 -36.89
N GLY A 93 0.40 13.57 -37.02
CA GLY A 93 -0.30 13.47 -38.30
C GLY A 93 0.17 14.50 -39.33
N ALA A 94 0.34 15.77 -38.90
CA ALA A 94 0.89 16.83 -39.74
C ALA A 94 2.34 16.53 -40.16
N SER A 95 3.17 16.04 -39.22
CA SER A 95 4.56 15.67 -39.50
C SER A 95 4.66 14.49 -40.48
N SER A 96 3.74 13.51 -40.40
CA SER A 96 3.64 12.40 -41.35
C SER A 96 3.24 12.87 -42.75
N ALA A 97 2.31 13.82 -42.85
CA ALA A 97 1.95 14.46 -44.11
C ALA A 97 3.13 15.25 -44.71
N GLU A 98 3.96 15.92 -43.89
CA GLU A 98 5.19 16.58 -44.34
C GLU A 98 6.19 15.58 -44.95
N VAL A 99 6.41 14.42 -44.31
CA VAL A 99 7.26 13.35 -44.85
C VAL A 99 6.74 12.85 -46.20
N SER A 100 5.43 12.62 -46.30
CA SER A 100 4.79 12.19 -47.55
C SER A 100 4.98 13.20 -48.68
N ALA A 101 4.85 14.51 -48.37
CA ALA A 101 5.09 15.59 -49.33
C ALA A 101 6.56 15.68 -49.75
N ALA A 102 7.50 15.53 -48.82
CA ALA A 102 8.93 15.52 -49.10
C ALA A 102 9.34 14.31 -49.95
N GLN A 103 8.75 13.14 -49.71
CA GLN A 103 8.97 11.93 -50.51
C GLN A 103 8.49 12.12 -51.96
N ALA A 104 7.34 12.76 -52.16
CA ALA A 104 6.85 13.10 -53.50
C ALA A 104 7.77 14.09 -54.23
N LYS A 105 8.35 15.07 -53.51
CA LYS A 105 9.36 15.99 -54.07
C LYS A 105 10.65 15.26 -54.48
N LEU A 106 11.13 14.34 -53.65
CA LEU A 106 12.31 13.53 -53.97
C LEU A 106 12.05 12.65 -55.20
N ALA A 107 10.90 12.00 -55.29
CA ALA A 107 10.53 11.17 -56.44
C ALA A 107 10.49 11.98 -57.76
N ARG A 108 10.00 13.22 -57.69
CA ARG A 108 10.06 14.16 -58.82
C ARG A 108 11.50 14.52 -59.19
N ALA A 109 12.31 14.97 -58.22
CA ALA A 109 13.71 15.33 -58.45
C ALA A 109 14.54 14.16 -59.01
N GLN A 110 14.25 12.94 -58.58
CA GLN A 110 14.88 11.72 -59.10
C GLN A 110 14.52 11.47 -60.57
N SER A 111 13.26 11.66 -60.94
CA SER A 111 12.79 11.51 -62.33
C SER A 111 13.40 12.57 -63.25
N ASP A 112 13.52 13.80 -62.75
CA ASP A 112 14.14 14.91 -63.47
C ASP A 112 15.65 14.66 -63.67
N LEU A 113 16.35 14.18 -62.63
CA LEU A 113 17.76 13.79 -62.70
C LEU A 113 17.99 12.66 -63.72
N ASP A 114 17.16 11.61 -63.73
CA ASP A 114 17.29 10.51 -64.70
C ASP A 114 17.10 11.01 -66.14
N THR A 115 16.10 11.87 -66.36
CA THR A 115 15.87 12.50 -67.66
C THR A 115 17.08 13.32 -68.11
N MET A 116 17.61 14.18 -67.23
CA MET A 116 18.79 15.00 -67.52
C MET A 116 20.03 14.15 -67.75
N ARG A 117 20.20 13.07 -66.98
CA ARG A 117 21.31 12.14 -67.14
C ARG A 117 21.29 11.47 -68.51
N ILE A 118 20.16 10.91 -68.93
CA ILE A 118 20.02 10.26 -70.24
C ILE A 118 20.28 11.27 -71.38
N GLN A 119 19.75 12.51 -71.25
CA GLN A 119 19.99 13.55 -72.26
C GLN A 119 21.47 13.93 -72.34
N SER A 120 22.12 14.18 -71.20
CA SER A 120 23.53 14.54 -71.14
C SER A 120 24.45 13.41 -71.62
N GLU A 121 24.14 12.15 -71.31
CA GLU A 121 24.88 10.98 -71.84
C GLU A 121 24.88 10.94 -73.37
N ARG A 122 23.73 11.25 -74.02
CA ARG A 122 23.66 11.34 -75.49
C ARG A 122 24.54 12.47 -76.03
N VAL A 123 24.52 13.63 -75.38
CA VAL A 123 25.35 14.79 -75.78
C VAL A 123 26.84 14.48 -75.63
N PHE A 124 27.27 13.88 -74.52
CA PHE A 124 28.67 13.49 -74.30
C PHE A 124 29.15 12.42 -75.30
N ALA A 125 28.28 11.49 -75.69
CA ALA A 125 28.59 10.51 -76.72
C ALA A 125 28.80 11.16 -78.11
N LEU A 126 28.06 12.24 -78.42
CA LEU A 126 28.23 13.01 -79.65
C LEU A 126 29.45 13.94 -79.58
N GLU A 127 29.76 14.50 -78.42
CA GLU A 127 30.96 15.34 -78.17
C GLU A 127 32.24 14.54 -78.44
N LYS A 128 32.32 13.31 -77.91
CA LYS A 128 33.45 12.39 -78.16
C LYS A 128 33.66 12.08 -79.64
N LYS A 129 32.62 12.21 -80.47
CA LYS A 129 32.66 12.00 -81.92
C LYS A 129 32.93 13.30 -82.70
N GLY A 130 33.05 14.45 -82.03
CA GLY A 130 33.23 15.76 -82.65
C GLY A 130 31.98 16.30 -83.37
N LEU A 131 30.79 15.79 -83.04
CA LEU A 131 29.54 16.10 -83.74
C LEU A 131 28.70 17.21 -83.08
N VAL A 132 29.12 17.73 -81.94
CA VAL A 132 28.45 18.83 -81.21
C VAL A 132 29.47 19.89 -80.75
N PRO A 133 29.07 21.18 -80.65
CA PRO A 133 29.93 22.23 -80.12
C PRO A 133 30.26 22.02 -78.64
N ILE A 134 31.47 22.41 -78.22
CA ILE A 134 31.93 22.33 -76.81
C ILE A 134 30.96 23.07 -75.88
N SER A 135 30.48 24.26 -76.27
CA SER A 135 29.51 25.04 -75.50
C SER A 135 28.20 24.30 -75.23
N GLN A 136 27.77 23.43 -76.14
CA GLN A 136 26.56 22.62 -75.95
C GLN A 136 26.79 21.50 -74.93
N ALA A 137 27.99 20.88 -74.94
CA ALA A 137 28.37 19.89 -73.94
C ALA A 137 28.57 20.51 -72.55
N ASP A 138 29.16 21.71 -72.48
CA ASP A 138 29.32 22.47 -71.24
C ASP A 138 27.95 22.82 -70.63
N ASN A 139 26.99 23.26 -71.45
CA ASN A 139 25.61 23.51 -71.00
C ASN A 139 24.93 22.23 -70.46
N ALA A 140 25.10 21.09 -71.13
CA ALA A 140 24.57 19.81 -70.66
C ALA A 140 25.21 19.36 -69.34
N ARG A 141 26.52 19.61 -69.14
CA ARG A 141 27.20 19.39 -67.85
C ARG A 141 26.63 20.30 -66.75
N GLY A 142 26.38 21.57 -67.04
CA GLY A 142 25.75 22.51 -66.10
C GLY A 142 24.34 22.09 -65.67
N GLN A 143 23.49 21.73 -66.63
CA GLN A 143 22.11 21.27 -66.36
C GLN A 143 22.09 19.95 -65.55
N LEU A 144 22.98 19.02 -65.87
CA LEU A 144 23.12 17.80 -65.09
C LEU A 144 23.54 18.11 -63.65
N ALA A 145 24.57 18.96 -63.47
CA ALA A 145 25.04 19.36 -62.14
C ALA A 145 23.93 20.05 -61.32
N GLU A 146 23.11 20.89 -61.94
CA GLU A 146 21.94 21.51 -61.31
C GLU A 146 20.90 20.45 -60.86
N SER A 147 20.58 19.48 -61.73
CA SER A 147 19.64 18.41 -61.38
C SER A 147 20.14 17.50 -60.25
N VAL A 148 21.46 17.26 -60.19
CA VAL A 148 22.10 16.52 -59.08
C VAL A 148 21.95 17.30 -57.78
N ALA A 149 22.26 18.61 -57.78
CA ALA A 149 22.08 19.45 -56.60
C ALA A 149 20.61 19.50 -56.13
N ASN A 150 19.66 19.55 -57.06
CA ASN A 150 18.23 19.52 -56.73
C ASN A 150 17.79 18.18 -56.11
N PHE A 151 18.31 17.05 -56.60
CA PHE A 151 18.07 15.74 -56.00
C PHE A 151 18.66 15.65 -54.59
N GLU A 152 19.90 16.11 -54.38
CA GLU A 152 20.55 16.13 -53.07
C GLU A 152 19.79 17.01 -52.06
N ASN A 153 19.31 18.18 -52.49
CA ASN A 153 18.47 19.05 -51.66
C ASN A 153 17.15 18.37 -51.28
N ALA A 154 16.46 17.74 -52.24
CA ALA A 154 15.21 17.03 -51.96
C ALA A 154 15.42 15.81 -51.04
N GLN A 155 16.57 15.15 -51.15
CA GLN A 155 16.94 14.05 -50.27
C GLN A 155 17.19 14.54 -48.84
N ALA A 156 17.92 15.66 -48.68
CA ALA A 156 18.15 16.29 -47.39
C ALA A 156 16.85 16.78 -46.74
N ASP A 157 15.92 17.34 -47.53
CA ASP A 157 14.60 17.76 -47.05
C ASP A 157 13.75 16.58 -46.55
N LEU A 158 13.77 15.44 -47.25
CA LEU A 158 13.10 14.22 -46.79
C LEU A 158 13.70 13.73 -45.47
N GLU A 159 15.02 13.69 -45.37
CA GLU A 159 15.70 13.25 -44.15
C GLU A 159 15.38 14.16 -42.97
N LYS A 160 15.38 15.48 -43.18
CA LYS A 160 14.96 16.47 -42.18
C LYS A 160 13.50 16.26 -41.74
N ALA A 161 12.60 15.96 -42.67
CA ALA A 161 11.20 15.68 -42.36
C ALA A 161 11.05 14.38 -41.54
N LYS A 162 11.76 13.31 -41.91
CA LYS A 162 11.77 12.05 -41.15
C LYS A 162 12.33 12.23 -39.74
N GLN A 163 13.41 12.98 -39.59
CA GLN A 163 13.98 13.30 -38.28
C GLN A 163 13.04 14.11 -37.40
N ARG A 164 12.27 15.03 -37.99
CA ARG A 164 11.25 15.81 -37.28
C ARG A 164 10.06 14.95 -36.82
N LEU A 165 9.62 14.01 -37.67
CA LEU A 165 8.58 13.05 -37.31
C LEU A 165 9.06 12.14 -36.17
N GLY A 166 10.30 11.65 -36.25
CA GLY A 166 10.87 10.74 -35.26
C GLY A 166 10.21 9.36 -35.35
N GLN A 167 9.77 8.81 -34.22
CA GLN A 167 9.05 7.54 -34.19
C GLN A 167 7.61 7.72 -34.68
N GLU A 168 7.10 6.74 -35.42
CA GLU A 168 5.74 6.76 -35.95
C GLU A 168 4.74 6.16 -34.95
N GLY A 169 3.47 6.55 -35.08
CA GLY A 169 2.39 6.00 -34.27
C GLY A 169 2.47 6.39 -32.79
N THR A 170 1.97 5.50 -31.93
CA THR A 170 1.86 5.73 -30.49
C THR A 170 3.20 5.81 -29.76
N ASP A 171 4.27 5.30 -30.35
CA ASP A 171 5.62 5.33 -29.74
C ASP A 171 6.33 6.67 -29.96
N ASN A 172 5.68 7.62 -30.65
CA ASN A 172 6.18 8.98 -30.75
C ASN A 172 6.32 9.61 -29.34
N PRO A 173 7.49 10.18 -28.99
CA PRO A 173 7.70 10.78 -27.67
C PRO A 173 6.69 11.87 -27.30
N LYS A 174 6.15 12.61 -28.29
CA LYS A 174 5.12 13.61 -28.04
C LYS A 174 3.80 12.98 -27.59
N ILE A 175 3.40 11.89 -28.23
CA ILE A 175 2.18 11.14 -27.89
C ILE A 175 2.37 10.42 -26.55
N GLN A 176 3.51 9.76 -26.33
CA GLN A 176 3.83 9.09 -25.06
C GLN A 176 3.79 10.05 -23.87
N ARG A 177 4.33 11.26 -24.04
CA ARG A 177 4.25 12.30 -23.01
C ARG A 177 2.80 12.69 -22.71
N ALA A 178 2.01 12.97 -23.74
CA ALA A 178 0.62 13.36 -23.54
C ALA A 178 -0.25 12.23 -22.96
N LEU A 179 0.04 10.96 -23.33
CA LEU A 179 -0.57 9.78 -22.72
C LEU A 179 -0.22 9.68 -21.23
N ALA A 180 1.05 9.88 -20.86
CA ALA A 180 1.47 9.87 -19.46
C ALA A 180 0.79 11.00 -18.66
N ASP A 181 0.69 12.19 -19.24
CA ASP A 181 -0.01 13.33 -18.63
C ASP A 181 -1.51 13.04 -18.45
N LEU A 182 -2.15 12.38 -19.42
CA LEU A 182 -3.54 11.90 -19.30
C LEU A 182 -3.68 10.86 -18.19
N SER A 183 -2.83 9.82 -18.17
CA SER A 183 -2.86 8.79 -17.12
C SER A 183 -2.66 9.36 -15.72
N ASN A 184 -1.79 10.36 -15.56
CA ASN A 184 -1.63 11.07 -14.28
C ASN A 184 -2.91 11.80 -13.88
N ALA A 185 -3.55 12.53 -14.81
CA ALA A 185 -4.78 13.25 -14.52
C ALA A 185 -5.96 12.30 -14.21
N GLU A 186 -6.01 11.13 -14.85
CA GLU A 186 -6.99 10.07 -14.54
C GLU A 186 -6.77 9.47 -13.15
N LEU A 187 -5.52 9.22 -12.78
CA LEU A 187 -5.15 8.71 -11.46
C LEU A 187 -5.47 9.71 -10.36
N ASP A 188 -5.14 10.99 -10.58
CA ASP A 188 -5.50 12.07 -9.66
C ASP A 188 -7.02 12.18 -9.49
N LEU A 189 -7.79 12.00 -10.57
CA LEU A 189 -9.25 11.95 -10.52
C LEU A 189 -9.76 10.72 -9.74
N GLU A 190 -9.14 9.55 -9.91
CA GLU A 190 -9.50 8.37 -9.13
C GLU A 190 -9.24 8.57 -7.64
N TRP A 191 -8.11 9.18 -7.29
CA TRP A 191 -7.71 9.47 -5.91
C TRP A 191 -8.57 10.51 -5.21
N THR A 192 -9.49 11.18 -5.91
CA THR A 192 -10.53 12.00 -5.28
C THR A 192 -11.50 11.17 -4.44
N GLU A 193 -11.62 9.88 -4.71
CA GLU A 193 -12.43 8.95 -3.94
C GLU A 193 -11.54 8.10 -3.05
N LEU A 194 -11.61 8.32 -1.74
CA LEU A 194 -10.88 7.52 -0.78
C LEU A 194 -11.71 6.26 -0.50
N LYS A 195 -11.17 5.11 -0.87
CA LYS A 195 -11.83 3.80 -0.76
C LYS A 195 -11.27 2.99 0.39
N ALA A 196 -12.08 2.07 0.93
CA ALA A 196 -11.63 1.09 1.91
C ALA A 196 -10.64 0.09 1.29
N PRO A 197 -9.45 -0.13 1.90
CA PRO A 197 -8.45 -1.06 1.36
C PRO A 197 -8.83 -2.53 1.55
N ALA A 198 -9.64 -2.84 2.57
CA ALA A 198 -10.13 -4.17 2.90
C ALA A 198 -11.53 -4.05 3.54
N THR A 199 -12.13 -5.17 3.92
CA THR A 199 -13.34 -5.17 4.75
C THR A 199 -12.97 -4.85 6.19
N GLY A 200 -13.61 -3.85 6.80
CA GLY A 200 -13.18 -3.34 8.11
C GLY A 200 -14.14 -2.36 8.75
N VAL A 201 -13.69 -1.76 9.84
CA VAL A 201 -14.45 -0.78 10.62
C VAL A 201 -13.79 0.59 10.54
N VAL A 202 -14.59 1.61 10.27
CA VAL A 202 -14.13 3.01 10.30
C VAL A 202 -14.06 3.48 11.75
N SER A 203 -12.92 4.04 12.14
CA SER A 203 -12.67 4.58 13.47
C SER A 203 -12.01 5.95 13.42
N ASN A 204 -12.18 6.76 14.47
CA ASN A 204 -11.55 8.07 14.61
C ASN A 204 -11.80 8.99 13.38
N LEU A 205 -13.04 9.00 12.91
CA LEU A 205 -13.49 9.88 11.82
C LEU A 205 -13.60 11.32 12.34
N LEU A 206 -12.62 12.17 12.01
CA LEU A 206 -12.52 13.55 12.51
C LEU A 206 -12.84 14.61 11.44
N ILE A 207 -13.40 14.20 10.30
CA ILE A 207 -13.63 15.05 9.14
C ILE A 207 -15.12 15.27 8.89
N ALA A 208 -15.46 16.41 8.29
CA ALA A 208 -16.82 16.75 7.89
C ALA A 208 -16.83 17.30 6.45
N PRO A 209 -17.98 17.27 5.76
CA PRO A 209 -18.14 17.98 4.50
C PRO A 209 -17.72 19.46 4.64
N GLY A 210 -16.92 19.95 3.70
CA GLY A 210 -16.31 21.28 3.73
C GLY A 210 -14.90 21.34 4.35
N THR A 211 -14.41 20.26 4.98
CA THR A 211 -13.02 20.18 5.43
C THR A 211 -12.06 20.21 4.25
N TYR A 212 -10.95 20.94 4.37
CA TYR A 212 -9.89 20.94 3.36
C TYR A 212 -8.87 19.83 3.67
N ALA A 213 -8.85 18.80 2.84
CA ALA A 213 -7.96 17.66 2.95
C ALA A 213 -6.66 17.91 2.18
N ARG A 214 -5.51 17.72 2.86
CA ARG A 214 -4.18 17.80 2.24
C ARG A 214 -3.61 16.41 1.98
N SER A 215 -2.91 16.25 0.86
CA SER A 215 -2.22 15.00 0.54
C SER A 215 -1.33 14.55 1.71
N GLY A 216 -1.44 13.29 2.11
CA GLY A 216 -0.71 12.69 3.23
C GLY A 216 -1.22 13.05 4.62
N GLN A 217 -2.33 13.78 4.75
CA GLN A 217 -2.95 14.07 6.05
C GLN A 217 -3.87 12.94 6.50
N ASP A 218 -3.76 12.51 7.75
CA ASP A 218 -4.68 11.53 8.35
C ASP A 218 -6.11 12.10 8.41
N LEU A 219 -7.05 11.44 7.73
CA LEU A 219 -8.47 11.81 7.77
C LEU A 219 -9.30 10.91 8.68
N LEU A 220 -9.01 9.61 8.66
CA LEU A 220 -9.66 8.59 9.49
C LEU A 220 -8.74 7.40 9.72
N THR A 221 -9.06 6.60 10.73
CA THR A 221 -8.41 5.31 11.00
C THR A 221 -9.31 4.18 10.51
N PHE A 222 -8.78 3.29 9.69
CA PHE A 222 -9.45 2.09 9.25
C PHE A 222 -8.91 0.90 10.03
N LEU A 223 -9.79 0.08 10.60
CA LEU A 223 -9.43 -1.09 11.38
C LEU A 223 -9.77 -2.33 10.54
N ASP A 224 -8.75 -3.10 10.16
CA ASP A 224 -8.94 -4.33 9.39
C ASP A 224 -9.64 -5.36 10.26
N ALA A 225 -10.75 -5.86 9.74
CA ALA A 225 -11.62 -6.77 10.46
C ALA A 225 -11.31 -8.25 10.22
N THR A 226 -10.27 -8.56 9.45
CA THR A 226 -9.80 -9.92 9.17
C THR A 226 -8.63 -10.35 10.07
N ASP A 227 -7.80 -9.42 10.51
CA ASP A 227 -6.66 -9.70 11.39
C ASP A 227 -6.86 -9.13 12.80
N LEU A 228 -7.60 -9.90 13.61
CA LEU A 228 -7.92 -9.61 15.00
C LEU A 228 -7.11 -10.53 15.91
N TRP A 229 -6.50 -9.96 16.95
CA TRP A 229 -5.79 -10.73 17.96
C TRP A 229 -6.06 -10.21 19.36
N ILE A 230 -5.75 -11.04 20.35
CA ILE A 230 -5.73 -10.64 21.75
C ILE A 230 -4.29 -10.41 22.16
N GLU A 231 -4.02 -9.22 22.67
CA GLU A 231 -2.75 -8.86 23.28
C GLU A 231 -2.88 -9.02 24.79
N ALA A 232 -2.22 -10.05 25.33
CA ALA A 232 -2.27 -10.40 26.76
C ALA A 232 -0.92 -10.16 27.43
N TYR A 233 -0.92 -9.48 28.58
CA TYR A 233 0.30 -9.10 29.30
C TYR A 233 0.60 -10.06 30.45
N PHE A 234 1.61 -10.90 30.28
CA PHE A 234 2.08 -11.90 31.26
C PHE A 234 3.44 -11.52 31.85
N THR A 235 3.76 -11.93 33.08
CA THR A 235 5.08 -11.65 33.66
C THR A 235 6.16 -12.58 33.10
N GLU A 236 7.44 -12.19 33.22
CA GLU A 236 8.60 -13.01 32.82
C GLU A 236 8.52 -14.45 33.34
N ASN A 237 8.09 -14.62 34.60
CA ASN A 237 7.99 -15.93 35.24
C ASN A 237 6.89 -16.82 34.62
N ASN A 238 5.81 -16.21 34.14
CA ASN A 238 4.70 -16.92 33.51
C ASN A 238 5.08 -17.49 32.13
N LEU A 239 6.03 -16.87 31.44
CA LEU A 239 6.40 -17.23 30.06
C LEU A 239 7.46 -18.32 29.97
N GLY A 240 8.08 -18.74 31.08
CA GLY A 240 9.22 -19.65 31.06
C GLY A 240 8.96 -21.03 30.41
N ASN A 241 7.70 -21.46 30.36
CA ASN A 241 7.29 -22.71 29.70
C ASN A 241 6.38 -22.46 28.47
N ALA A 242 6.11 -21.20 28.13
CA ALA A 242 5.21 -20.85 27.04
C ALA A 242 5.92 -21.04 25.69
N GLN A 243 5.22 -21.65 24.74
CA GLN A 243 5.71 -21.86 23.37
C GLN A 243 4.66 -21.40 22.37
N VAL A 244 5.09 -20.99 21.17
CA VAL A 244 4.18 -20.73 20.06
C VAL A 244 3.34 -21.99 19.80
N GLY A 245 2.03 -21.82 19.67
CA GLY A 245 1.05 -22.91 19.55
C GLY A 245 0.54 -23.48 20.88
N SER A 246 1.00 -22.96 22.03
CA SER A 246 0.48 -23.38 23.33
C SER A 246 -1.02 -23.03 23.44
N PRO A 247 -1.86 -23.95 23.98
CA PRO A 247 -3.30 -23.73 24.07
C PRO A 247 -3.61 -22.72 25.18
N VAL A 248 -4.55 -21.84 24.88
CA VAL A 248 -5.06 -20.84 25.82
C VAL A 248 -6.59 -20.85 25.83
N GLU A 249 -7.19 -20.47 26.95
CA GLU A 249 -8.62 -20.18 27.04
C GLU A 249 -8.78 -18.68 27.33
N VAL A 250 -9.67 -18.04 26.58
CA VAL A 250 -9.96 -16.61 26.67
C VAL A 250 -11.41 -16.43 27.08
N VAL A 251 -11.65 -15.53 28.03
CA VAL A 251 -12.97 -15.00 28.34
C VAL A 251 -12.98 -13.54 27.93
N LEU A 252 -13.96 -13.17 27.11
CA LEU A 252 -14.17 -11.79 26.71
C LEU A 252 -15.25 -11.22 27.63
N ASP A 253 -14.97 -10.10 28.30
CA ASP A 253 -15.95 -9.45 29.18
C ASP A 253 -17.23 -9.06 28.42
N MET A 254 -17.07 -8.82 27.13
CA MET A 254 -18.12 -8.43 26.20
C MET A 254 -19.03 -9.59 25.79
N HIS A 255 -18.59 -10.85 26.01
CA HIS A 255 -19.38 -12.06 25.81
C HIS A 255 -19.39 -12.90 27.10
N PRO A 256 -20.14 -12.46 28.14
CA PRO A 256 -20.12 -13.10 29.44
C PRO A 256 -20.62 -14.55 29.36
N GLY A 257 -20.00 -15.43 30.14
CA GLY A 257 -20.31 -16.86 30.18
C GLY A 257 -19.59 -17.72 29.14
N ARG A 258 -18.98 -17.12 28.11
CA ARG A 258 -18.33 -17.88 27.03
C ARG A 258 -16.83 -17.98 27.25
N VAL A 259 -16.30 -19.19 27.09
CA VAL A 259 -14.86 -19.46 27.07
C VAL A 259 -14.48 -19.83 25.65
N VAL A 260 -13.60 -19.05 25.05
CA VAL A 260 -13.14 -19.23 23.66
C VAL A 260 -11.75 -19.87 23.67
N PRO A 261 -11.55 -21.00 22.97
CA PRO A 261 -10.21 -21.58 22.82
C PRO A 261 -9.37 -20.71 21.88
N GLY A 262 -8.11 -20.49 22.26
CA GLY A 262 -7.12 -19.75 21.50
C GLY A 262 -5.79 -20.49 21.44
N VAL A 263 -4.86 -19.96 20.65
CA VAL A 263 -3.47 -20.40 20.64
C VAL A 263 -2.52 -19.21 20.66
N ILE A 264 -1.36 -19.40 21.28
CA ILE A 264 -0.29 -18.40 21.22
C ILE A 264 0.25 -18.36 19.80
N GLU A 265 0.18 -17.21 19.14
CA GLU A 265 0.77 -17.01 17.82
C GLU A 265 2.23 -16.54 17.94
N SER A 266 2.49 -15.56 18.81
CA SER A 266 3.83 -15.00 18.97
C SER A 266 4.04 -14.31 20.31
N PHE A 267 5.30 -14.18 20.68
CA PHE A 267 5.75 -13.36 21.82
C PHE A 267 6.35 -12.08 21.26
N SER A 268 5.91 -10.92 21.72
CA SER A 268 6.57 -9.67 21.36
C SER A 268 7.88 -9.55 22.14
N SER A 269 8.99 -9.29 21.45
CA SER A 269 10.32 -9.23 22.09
C SER A 269 10.67 -7.83 22.63
N ALA A 270 9.79 -6.85 22.51
CA ALA A 270 10.05 -5.46 22.83
C ALA A 270 9.03 -4.94 23.86
N VAL A 271 9.39 -5.00 25.14
CA VAL A 271 8.78 -4.12 26.14
C VAL A 271 9.52 -2.80 26.04
N SER A 272 8.82 -1.70 25.77
CA SER A 272 9.39 -0.37 25.94
C SER A 272 9.66 -0.17 27.44
N ILE A 273 10.87 -0.53 27.87
CA ILE A 273 11.37 -0.17 29.19
C ILE A 273 11.39 1.37 29.19
N SER A 274 10.61 1.97 30.08
CA SER A 274 10.39 3.42 30.15
C SER A 274 11.68 4.24 29.91
N GLY A 275 11.70 5.03 28.83
CA GLY A 275 12.78 5.97 28.51
C GLY A 275 13.05 5.97 27.00
N GLY A 276 12.77 7.10 26.35
CA GLY A 276 12.65 7.19 24.89
C GLY A 276 13.88 6.73 24.11
N ASP A 277 13.64 5.90 23.10
CA ASP A 277 14.66 5.53 22.11
C ASP A 277 14.69 6.60 21.00
N GLN A 278 14.99 7.86 21.39
CA GLN A 278 15.37 8.91 20.44
C GLN A 278 16.90 8.98 20.37
N PRO A 279 17.51 8.88 19.17
CA PRO A 279 18.95 9.01 19.01
C PRO A 279 19.45 10.36 19.54
N GLY A 280 20.22 10.37 20.63
CA GLY A 280 20.90 11.56 21.15
C GLY A 280 20.70 11.89 22.63
N GLU A 281 19.80 11.21 23.35
CA GLU A 281 19.70 11.36 24.81
C GLU A 281 20.61 10.37 25.54
N LEU A 282 21.30 10.85 26.58
CA LEU A 282 22.07 9.98 27.47
C LEU A 282 21.11 9.08 28.24
N ALA A 283 21.25 7.76 28.08
CA ALA A 283 20.51 6.76 28.82
C ALA A 283 20.57 7.04 30.33
N SER A 284 19.43 7.35 30.93
CA SER A 284 19.33 7.45 32.39
C SER A 284 19.21 6.04 32.99
N PRO A 285 19.97 5.70 34.04
CA PRO A 285 19.87 4.39 34.67
C PRO A 285 18.47 4.21 35.28
N PRO A 286 17.84 3.03 35.14
CA PRO A 286 16.53 2.77 35.72
C PRO A 286 16.61 2.90 37.24
N SER A 287 15.72 3.71 37.83
CA SER A 287 15.64 3.88 39.28
C SER A 287 14.54 2.97 39.86
N THR A 288 14.92 1.78 40.33
CA THR A 288 13.99 0.86 41.00
C THR A 288 13.73 1.36 42.43
N LYS A 289 12.56 1.97 42.67
CA LYS A 289 12.09 2.26 44.04
C LYS A 289 11.40 1.01 44.63
N GLY A 290 12.17 0.13 45.26
CA GLY A 290 11.61 -1.01 46.01
C GLY A 290 12.64 -2.07 46.40
N PHE A 291 12.39 -2.79 47.51
CA PHE A 291 13.19 -3.96 47.93
C PHE A 291 12.99 -5.18 47.02
N LEU A 292 11.92 -5.18 46.21
CA LEU A 292 11.62 -6.20 45.19
C LEU A 292 11.49 -5.52 43.84
N ARG A 293 12.13 -6.08 42.81
CA ARG A 293 11.93 -5.65 41.42
C ARG A 293 10.51 -6.00 41.01
N GLU A 294 9.73 -5.01 40.57
CA GLU A 294 8.41 -5.28 39.98
C GLU A 294 8.61 -6.13 38.72
N PRO A 295 7.86 -7.24 38.56
CA PRO A 295 8.00 -8.08 37.39
C PRO A 295 7.50 -7.31 36.15
N GLU A 296 8.35 -7.22 35.13
CA GLU A 296 7.96 -6.68 33.83
C GLU A 296 6.97 -7.62 33.15
N ARG A 297 6.03 -7.03 32.41
CA ARG A 297 5.01 -7.76 31.66
C ARG A 297 5.32 -7.71 30.17
N PHE A 298 5.23 -8.86 29.53
CA PHE A 298 5.51 -9.06 28.12
C PHE A 298 4.19 -9.29 27.38
N PRO A 299 3.94 -8.56 26.28
CA PRO A 299 2.77 -8.80 25.45
C PRO A 299 2.91 -10.14 24.70
N VAL A 300 1.88 -10.96 24.81
CA VAL A 300 1.71 -12.21 24.07
C VAL A 300 0.56 -12.04 23.09
N ARG A 301 0.81 -12.31 21.81
CA ARG A 301 -0.22 -12.29 20.76
C ARG A 301 -0.90 -13.64 20.70
N ILE A 302 -2.22 -13.62 20.89
CA ILE A 302 -3.08 -14.79 20.91
C ILE A 302 -4.08 -14.66 19.78
N ILE A 303 -4.20 -15.72 18.99
CA ILE A 303 -5.21 -15.83 17.94
C ILE A 303 -6.31 -16.79 18.39
N LEU A 304 -7.54 -16.54 17.93
CA LEU A 304 -8.72 -17.34 18.23
C LEU A 304 -9.14 -18.11 16.97
N PRO A 305 -8.61 -19.33 16.74
CA PRO A 305 -8.95 -20.10 15.56
C PRO A 305 -10.44 -20.47 15.55
N GLY A 306 -11.16 -20.07 14.50
CA GLY A 306 -12.59 -20.33 14.33
C GLY A 306 -13.51 -19.25 14.93
N TYR A 307 -12.96 -18.17 15.48
CA TYR A 307 -13.73 -16.98 15.82
C TYR A 307 -13.69 -16.04 14.60
N GLU A 308 -14.65 -16.23 13.70
CA GLU A 308 -14.77 -15.41 12.49
C GLU A 308 -15.65 -14.19 12.75
N ALA A 309 -15.15 -13.06 12.30
CA ALA A 309 -15.80 -11.79 12.46
C ALA A 309 -16.96 -11.65 11.43
N GLY A 310 -18.19 -11.44 11.90
CA GLY A 310 -19.40 -11.35 11.06
C GLY A 310 -20.62 -12.17 11.49
N ASN A 311 -20.54 -12.97 12.57
CA ASN A 311 -21.72 -13.58 13.19
C ASN A 311 -22.17 -12.70 14.38
N ALA A 312 -23.44 -12.32 14.48
CA ALA A 312 -23.93 -11.33 15.44
C ALA A 312 -23.65 -11.67 16.92
N GLU A 313 -23.42 -12.95 17.22
CA GLU A 313 -23.07 -13.45 18.57
C GLU A 313 -21.55 -13.58 18.80
N ASP A 314 -20.73 -13.50 17.75
CA ASP A 314 -19.28 -13.75 17.74
C ASP A 314 -18.47 -12.65 17.05
N ASP A 315 -19.04 -11.44 16.88
CA ASP A 315 -18.37 -10.40 16.10
C ASP A 315 -17.43 -9.51 16.95
N LEU A 316 -16.13 -9.83 16.93
CA LEU A 316 -15.08 -9.02 17.55
C LEU A 316 -14.94 -7.62 16.92
N ARG A 317 -15.49 -7.38 15.71
CA ARG A 317 -15.33 -6.10 14.97
C ARG A 317 -15.90 -4.92 15.74
N PHE A 318 -16.98 -5.14 16.49
CA PHE A 318 -17.66 -4.09 17.24
C PHE A 318 -16.98 -3.73 18.58
N GLN A 319 -15.85 -4.39 18.90
CA GLN A 319 -15.39 -4.53 20.27
C GLN A 319 -13.88 -4.29 20.45
N LEU A 320 -13.27 -3.56 19.51
CA LEU A 320 -11.85 -3.23 19.53
C LEU A 320 -11.47 -2.48 20.83
N ASN A 321 -10.35 -2.88 21.43
CA ASN A 321 -9.92 -2.52 22.79
C ASN A 321 -10.78 -3.06 23.96
N GLY A 322 -11.70 -3.99 23.70
CA GLY A 322 -12.41 -4.75 24.73
C GLY A 322 -11.47 -5.49 25.67
N GLN A 323 -11.86 -5.63 26.94
CA GLN A 323 -11.10 -6.35 27.96
C GLN A 323 -11.30 -7.86 27.83
N ALA A 324 -10.24 -8.60 28.15
CA ALA A 324 -10.24 -10.05 28.13
C ALA A 324 -9.43 -10.62 29.29
N ASP A 325 -9.89 -11.75 29.79
CA ASP A 325 -9.19 -12.62 30.71
C ASP A 325 -8.61 -13.81 29.96
N VAL A 326 -7.34 -14.11 30.18
CA VAL A 326 -6.62 -15.18 29.49
C VAL A 326 -5.95 -16.11 30.48
N ILE A 327 -6.12 -17.42 30.28
CA ILE A 327 -5.37 -18.47 30.96
C ILE A 327 -4.61 -19.33 29.95
N MET A 328 -3.33 -19.62 30.23
CA MET A 328 -2.52 -20.52 29.40
C MET A 328 -2.40 -21.90 30.05
N TYR A 329 -2.25 -22.96 29.26
CA TYR A 329 -2.01 -24.32 29.76
C TYR A 329 -0.63 -24.80 29.29
N LEU A 330 0.38 -24.62 30.14
CA LEU A 330 1.79 -24.84 29.80
C LEU A 330 2.37 -26.14 30.42
N GLY A 331 1.57 -26.88 31.19
CA GLY A 331 1.97 -28.15 31.82
C GLY A 331 1.25 -29.37 31.25
N ASP A 332 1.85 -30.55 31.43
CA ASP A 332 1.31 -31.86 31.03
C ASP A 332 -0.01 -32.17 31.74
N GLY A 333 -1.15 -31.81 31.12
CA GLY A 333 -2.50 -32.39 31.29
C GLY A 333 -3.07 -32.62 32.70
N GLY A 334 -2.42 -32.15 33.77
CA GLY A 334 -2.63 -32.63 35.13
C GLY A 334 -3.74 -31.91 35.89
N LEU A 335 -3.77 -32.14 37.22
CA LEU A 335 -4.72 -31.55 38.16
C LEU A 335 -4.75 -30.01 38.08
N LEU A 336 -3.62 -29.37 37.76
CA LEU A 336 -3.52 -27.92 37.58
C LEU A 336 -4.34 -27.41 36.37
N ASN A 337 -4.27 -28.08 35.22
CA ASN A 337 -5.05 -27.69 34.05
C ASN A 337 -6.56 -27.86 34.31
N MET A 338 -6.95 -28.90 35.07
CA MET A 338 -8.34 -29.10 35.49
C MET A 338 -8.83 -27.98 36.41
N VAL A 339 -8.00 -27.57 37.38
CA VAL A 339 -8.31 -26.44 38.27
C VAL A 339 -8.35 -25.12 37.49
N GLY A 340 -7.41 -24.89 36.57
CA GLY A 340 -7.40 -23.71 35.70
C GLY A 340 -8.66 -23.61 34.83
N ARG A 341 -9.09 -24.73 34.22
CA ARG A 341 -10.36 -24.80 33.47
C ARG A 341 -11.60 -24.56 34.35
N ALA A 342 -11.59 -25.01 35.60
CA ALA A 342 -12.67 -24.71 36.54
C ALA A 342 -12.67 -23.23 36.93
N TYR A 343 -11.47 -22.64 37.11
CA TYR A 343 -11.30 -21.25 37.44
C TYR A 343 -11.78 -20.32 36.33
N ILE A 344 -11.33 -20.51 35.08
CA ILE A 344 -11.73 -19.64 33.96
C ILE A 344 -13.23 -19.73 33.65
N ARG A 345 -13.87 -20.88 33.89
CA ARG A 345 -15.34 -21.01 33.82
C ARG A 345 -16.06 -20.30 34.95
N LEU A 346 -15.47 -20.26 36.15
CA LEU A 346 -16.01 -19.45 37.24
C LEU A 346 -15.88 -17.96 36.88
N VAL A 347 -14.72 -17.54 36.36
CA VAL A 347 -14.49 -16.18 35.86
C VAL A 347 -15.51 -15.83 34.76
N SER A 348 -15.76 -16.73 33.80
CA SER A 348 -16.76 -16.49 32.75
C SER A 348 -18.19 -16.35 33.30
N ILE A 349 -18.54 -16.99 34.41
CA ILE A 349 -19.84 -16.76 35.06
C ILE A 349 -19.83 -15.43 35.82
N MET A 350 -18.69 -15.09 36.45
CA MET A 350 -18.53 -13.84 37.19
C MET A 350 -18.54 -12.60 36.31
N THR A 351 -18.21 -12.71 35.02
CA THR A 351 -18.35 -11.57 34.09
C THR A 351 -19.80 -11.11 33.89
N TYR A 352 -20.81 -11.89 34.30
CA TYR A 352 -22.20 -11.39 34.40
C TYR A 352 -22.45 -10.45 35.60
N ALA A 353 -21.58 -10.47 36.61
CA ALA A 353 -21.78 -9.79 37.89
C ALA A 353 -21.11 -8.41 37.97
N TYR A 354 -20.32 -8.03 36.97
CA TYR A 354 -19.58 -6.76 36.93
C TYR A 354 -20.07 -5.84 35.82
#